data_AF-A0A6N7KJZ2-F1
#
_entry.id   AF-A0A6N7KJZ2-F1
#
_cell.length_a   1.000
_cell.length_b   1.000
_cell.length_c   1.000
_cell.angle_alpha   90.00
_cell.angle_beta   90.00
_cell.angle_gamma   90.00
#
_symmetry.space_group_name_H-M   'P 1'
#
loop_
_entity.id
_entity.type
_entity.pdbx_description
1 polymer ?
#
loop_
_entity_poly.entity_id
_entity_poly.type
_entity_poly.pdbx_seq_one_letter_code
_entity_poly.pdbx_strand_id
1 'polypeptide(L)'
;MAERRYEYAPASTLPGLLQRGRGLGALMAAEDPAAAADLVYGCIRWEWRWDRQVDDRHLYLARLVRDLDLPLGPIVEQLAAAEDTCMRAARVLELLALDGSTEARDALNAYVQDGEHRELVLESVESMRSMADAPAPTRRTWADPLPERDSASLLAMLADPDVPENAKATALRALSRRAPEPALIPLVPTLGAADGTCQLPMLGRAVDVLGEQAVPAAREWATSDRPWLAGLGLVVLAGHGDESDLPTVLNELERAWVAQEWCGPDTLARGLARFGPRAADAASLLRRFWLWTPHSYERSAYLEALGALGAAGMDEAYTESLRDCEANARLLAVRRAPDGPRVRERLAYLRDDPMEEPEVREAARVRLAGVTS
;
A
#
# COMPACT_ATOMS: atom_id res chain seq x y z
N MET A 1 -19.64 16.22 -9.75
CA MET A 1 -20.42 16.20 -8.50
C MET A 1 -19.42 16.01 -7.37
N ALA A 2 -19.40 16.90 -6.37
CA ALA A 2 -18.52 16.75 -5.22
C ALA A 2 -18.98 15.53 -4.42
N GLU A 3 -18.31 14.41 -4.65
CA GLU A 3 -18.50 13.17 -3.91
C GLU A 3 -18.31 13.48 -2.43
N ARG A 4 -19.33 13.19 -1.61
CA ARG A 4 -19.30 13.46 -0.18
C ARG A 4 -18.20 12.57 0.40
N ARG A 5 -17.02 13.15 0.63
CA ARG A 5 -15.88 12.46 1.25
C ARG A 5 -16.29 12.18 2.69
N TYR A 6 -16.79 10.99 2.96
CA TYR A 6 -17.18 10.61 4.32
C TYR A 6 -15.96 10.76 5.23
N GLU A 7 -16.14 11.48 6.33
CA GLU A 7 -15.09 11.64 7.33
C GLU A 7 -14.92 10.31 8.06
N TYR A 8 -13.68 9.82 8.15
CA TYR A 8 -13.40 8.61 8.91
C TYR A 8 -13.79 8.82 10.37
N ALA A 9 -14.45 7.82 10.96
CA ALA A 9 -14.66 7.78 12.39
C ALA A 9 -13.30 7.78 13.14
N PRO A 10 -13.28 8.19 14.42
CA PRO A 10 -12.05 8.24 15.21
C PRO A 10 -11.31 6.91 15.18
N ALA A 11 -9.99 6.96 14.97
CA ALA A 11 -9.16 5.80 14.62
C ALA A 11 -9.15 4.67 15.68
N SER A 12 -9.49 4.98 16.92
CA SER A 12 -9.56 4.01 18.02
C SER A 12 -10.96 3.42 18.25
N THR A 13 -11.97 3.82 17.47
CA THR A 13 -13.34 3.28 17.57
C THR A 13 -13.52 2.11 16.61
N LEU A 14 -14.45 1.19 16.92
CA LEU A 14 -14.77 0.08 16.03
C LEU A 14 -15.08 0.54 14.59
N PRO A 15 -15.97 1.53 14.33
CA PRO A 15 -16.18 2.03 12.98
C PRO A 15 -14.90 2.55 12.33
N GLY A 16 -14.07 3.30 13.06
CA GLY A 16 -12.83 3.86 12.52
C GLY A 16 -11.77 2.81 12.19
N LEU A 17 -11.73 1.71 12.94
CA LEU A 17 -10.84 0.57 12.69
C LEU A 17 -11.31 -0.21 11.45
N LEU A 18 -12.61 -0.47 11.32
CA LEU A 18 -13.20 -1.17 10.17
C LEU A 18 -13.01 -0.38 8.87
N GLN A 19 -13.29 0.93 8.88
CA GLN A 19 -13.11 1.81 7.72
C GLN A 19 -11.66 1.86 7.23
N ARG A 20 -10.69 1.73 8.15
CA ARG A 20 -9.25 1.68 7.82
C ARG A 20 -8.76 0.27 7.52
N GLY A 21 -9.57 -0.78 7.65
CA GLY A 21 -9.13 -2.16 7.43
C GLY A 21 -8.10 -2.65 8.46
N ARG A 22 -8.21 -2.21 9.72
CA ARG A 22 -7.29 -2.59 10.80
C ARG A 22 -7.63 -3.96 11.36
N GLY A 23 -6.61 -4.76 11.66
CA GLY A 23 -6.79 -6.08 12.28
C GLY A 23 -7.49 -6.04 13.64
N LEU A 24 -7.27 -4.98 14.42
CA LEU A 24 -7.99 -4.75 15.68
C LEU A 24 -9.50 -4.57 15.47
N GLY A 25 -9.91 -3.98 14.35
CA GLY A 25 -11.33 -3.86 14.00
C GLY A 25 -12.00 -5.22 13.82
N ALA A 26 -11.31 -6.18 13.22
CA ALA A 26 -11.82 -7.55 13.07
C ALA A 26 -11.89 -8.29 14.41
N LEU A 27 -10.93 -8.07 15.30
CA LEU A 27 -10.96 -8.64 16.65
C LEU A 27 -12.15 -8.10 17.46
N MET A 28 -12.33 -6.78 17.46
CA MET A 28 -13.43 -6.13 18.18
C MET A 28 -14.80 -6.47 17.60
N ALA A 29 -14.92 -6.58 16.27
CA ALA A 29 -16.18 -6.98 15.63
C ALA A 29 -16.61 -8.41 16.02
N ALA A 30 -15.65 -9.31 16.27
CA ALA A 30 -15.92 -10.68 16.67
C ALA A 30 -16.44 -10.81 18.12
N GLU A 31 -16.31 -9.77 18.95
CA GLU A 31 -16.84 -9.76 20.32
C GLU A 31 -18.37 -9.63 20.35
N ASP A 32 -18.95 -8.88 19.41
CA ASP A 32 -20.40 -8.75 19.20
C ASP A 32 -20.73 -8.61 17.70
N PRO A 33 -20.81 -9.74 16.97
CA PRO A 33 -21.09 -9.75 15.54
C PRO A 33 -22.39 -9.04 15.16
N ALA A 34 -23.43 -9.16 16.00
CA ALA A 34 -24.73 -8.56 15.75
C ALA A 34 -24.66 -7.03 15.81
N ALA A 35 -23.94 -6.47 16.79
CA ALA A 35 -23.72 -5.03 16.88
C ALA A 35 -22.78 -4.50 15.78
N ALA A 36 -21.86 -5.33 15.28
CA ALA A 36 -20.91 -4.94 14.24
C ALA A 36 -21.48 -5.02 12.81
N ALA A 37 -22.55 -5.79 12.58
CA ALA A 37 -23.08 -6.10 11.25
C ALA A 37 -23.31 -4.85 10.38
N ASP A 38 -24.05 -3.86 10.90
CA ASP A 38 -24.35 -2.62 10.17
C ASP A 38 -23.09 -1.81 9.82
N LEU A 39 -22.06 -1.89 10.65
CA LEU A 39 -20.78 -1.23 10.38
C LEU A 39 -20.04 -1.92 9.23
N VAL A 40 -20.05 -3.26 9.19
CA VAL A 40 -19.43 -4.05 8.11
C VAL A 40 -20.16 -3.79 6.79
N TYR A 41 -21.50 -3.85 6.77
CA TYR A 41 -22.26 -3.51 5.56
C TYR A 41 -22.06 -2.07 5.12
N GLY A 42 -21.94 -1.14 6.08
CA GLY A 42 -21.61 0.27 5.80
C GLY A 42 -20.22 0.43 5.18
N CYS A 43 -19.24 -0.40 5.54
CA CYS A 43 -17.90 -0.38 4.95
C CYS A 43 -17.85 -0.97 3.53
N ILE A 44 -18.81 -1.83 3.16
CA ILE A 44 -18.98 -2.32 1.77
C ILE A 44 -19.72 -1.28 0.93
N ARG A 45 -20.78 -0.70 1.51
CA ARG A 45 -21.65 0.27 0.85
C ARG A 45 -20.92 1.54 0.44
N TRP A 46 -20.04 2.06 1.29
CA TRP A 46 -19.34 3.34 1.06
C TRP A 46 -17.88 3.14 0.70
N GLU A 47 -17.34 4.10 -0.07
CA GLU A 47 -15.93 4.10 -0.40
C GLU A 47 -15.10 4.67 0.75
N TRP A 48 -14.31 3.80 1.36
CA TRP A 48 -13.36 4.18 2.40
C TRP A 48 -11.91 4.04 1.95
N ARG A 49 -11.63 3.64 0.69
CA ARG A 49 -10.25 3.51 0.20
C ARG A 49 -9.68 4.89 -0.03
N TRP A 50 -8.57 5.19 0.63
CA TRP A 50 -7.86 6.45 0.40
C TRP A 50 -7.37 6.52 -1.04
N ASP A 51 -6.75 5.43 -1.52
CA ASP A 51 -6.32 5.24 -2.90
C ASP A 51 -6.83 3.90 -3.42
N ARG A 52 -7.79 3.94 -4.34
CA ARG A 52 -8.43 2.76 -4.91
C ARG A 52 -7.48 1.89 -5.74
N GLN A 53 -6.32 2.42 -6.15
CA GLN A 53 -5.35 1.71 -6.98
C GLN A 53 -4.50 0.71 -6.19
N VAL A 54 -4.38 0.90 -4.87
CA VAL A 54 -3.43 0.15 -4.04
C VAL A 54 -4.03 -0.45 -2.76
N ASP A 55 -5.29 -0.14 -2.43
CA ASP A 55 -5.94 -0.55 -1.19
C ASP A 55 -6.76 -1.84 -1.35
N ASP A 56 -6.40 -2.89 -0.60
CA ASP A 56 -6.94 -4.26 -0.71
C ASP A 56 -8.06 -4.57 0.32
N ARG A 57 -8.94 -3.61 0.57
CA ARG A 57 -9.97 -3.80 1.62
C ARG A 57 -11.04 -4.85 1.33
N HIS A 58 -11.17 -5.32 0.09
CA HIS A 58 -12.24 -6.27 -0.25
C HIS A 58 -12.02 -7.63 0.42
N LEU A 59 -10.78 -8.12 0.46
CA LEU A 59 -10.42 -9.35 1.18
C LEU A 59 -10.73 -9.24 2.67
N TYR A 60 -10.41 -8.10 3.27
CA TYR A 60 -10.73 -7.81 4.67
C TYR A 60 -12.24 -7.84 4.94
N LEU A 61 -13.04 -7.18 4.10
CA LEU A 61 -14.50 -7.14 4.25
C LEU A 61 -15.15 -8.50 4.00
N ALA A 62 -14.70 -9.26 3.00
CA ALA A 62 -15.17 -10.63 2.76
C ALA A 62 -14.88 -11.55 3.95
N ARG A 63 -13.68 -11.45 4.53
CA ARG A 63 -13.34 -12.18 5.77
C ARG A 63 -14.21 -11.78 6.94
N LEU A 64 -14.53 -10.50 7.11
CA LEU A 64 -15.47 -10.08 8.16
C LEU A 64 -16.86 -10.69 7.95
N VAL A 65 -17.39 -10.67 6.73
CA VAL A 65 -18.70 -11.28 6.43
C VAL A 65 -18.69 -12.78 6.75
N ARG A 66 -17.65 -13.50 6.32
CA ARG A 66 -17.50 -14.93 6.61
C ARG A 66 -17.31 -15.22 8.10
N ASP A 67 -16.31 -14.60 8.72
CA ASP A 67 -15.85 -14.94 10.07
C ASP A 67 -16.87 -14.52 11.15
N LEU A 68 -17.72 -13.54 10.85
CA LEU A 68 -18.81 -13.09 11.72
C LEU A 68 -20.17 -13.73 11.38
N ASP A 69 -20.22 -14.64 10.38
CA ASP A 69 -21.42 -15.32 9.90
C ASP A 69 -22.56 -14.35 9.52
N LEU A 70 -22.22 -13.28 8.79
CA LEU A 70 -23.18 -12.25 8.39
C LEU A 70 -24.00 -12.68 7.17
N PRO A 71 -25.33 -12.45 7.15
CA PRO A 71 -26.17 -12.80 5.99
C PRO A 71 -25.78 -12.01 4.74
N LEU A 72 -25.82 -12.64 3.57
CA LEU A 72 -25.39 -11.98 2.32
C LEU A 72 -26.46 -11.05 1.72
N GLY A 73 -27.73 -11.18 2.12
CA GLY A 73 -28.84 -10.37 1.60
C GLY A 73 -28.54 -8.86 1.48
N PRO A 74 -28.07 -8.18 2.56
CA PRO A 74 -27.71 -6.76 2.51
C PRO A 74 -26.57 -6.40 1.55
N ILE A 75 -25.73 -7.36 1.16
CA ILE A 75 -24.66 -7.19 0.15
C ILE A 75 -25.23 -7.44 -1.24
N VAL A 76 -26.07 -8.47 -1.40
CA VAL A 76 -26.75 -8.79 -2.67
C VAL A 76 -27.63 -7.63 -3.13
N GLU A 77 -28.36 -6.99 -2.21
CA GLU A 77 -29.15 -5.79 -2.51
C GLU A 77 -28.33 -4.64 -3.10
N GLN A 78 -27.03 -4.56 -2.77
CA GLN A 78 -26.14 -3.51 -3.25
C GLN A 78 -25.70 -3.71 -4.71
N LEU A 79 -25.90 -4.89 -5.30
CA LEU A 79 -25.64 -5.12 -6.73
C LEU A 79 -26.57 -4.28 -7.62
N ALA A 80 -27.76 -3.90 -7.11
CA ALA A 80 -28.69 -3.01 -7.80
C ALA A 80 -28.41 -1.51 -7.55
N ALA A 81 -27.34 -1.18 -6.83
CA ALA A 81 -26.92 0.21 -6.61
C ALA A 81 -26.07 0.74 -7.77
N ALA A 82 -25.68 2.02 -7.68
CA ALA A 82 -24.79 2.64 -8.65
C ALA A 82 -23.47 1.87 -8.81
N GLU A 83 -22.87 1.97 -10.00
CA GLU A 83 -21.70 1.22 -10.48
C GLU A 83 -20.64 0.98 -9.40
N ASP A 84 -20.11 2.02 -8.76
CA ASP A 84 -19.06 1.89 -7.74
C ASP A 84 -19.47 1.00 -6.56
N THR A 85 -20.71 1.13 -6.09
CA THR A 85 -21.25 0.33 -4.99
C THR A 85 -21.52 -1.10 -5.45
N CYS A 86 -22.06 -1.28 -6.66
CA CYS A 86 -22.24 -2.60 -7.25
C CYS A 86 -20.90 -3.34 -7.37
N MET A 87 -19.86 -2.69 -7.90
CA MET A 87 -18.54 -3.29 -8.06
C MET A 87 -17.89 -3.67 -6.73
N ARG A 88 -18.04 -2.85 -5.68
CA ARG A 88 -17.56 -3.23 -4.33
C ARG A 88 -18.29 -4.44 -3.76
N ALA A 89 -19.62 -4.48 -3.89
CA ALA A 89 -20.44 -5.60 -3.42
C ALA A 89 -20.12 -6.89 -4.19
N ALA A 90 -20.04 -6.80 -5.53
CA ALA A 90 -19.66 -7.90 -6.41
C ALA A 90 -18.29 -8.47 -6.01
N ARG A 91 -17.30 -7.61 -5.77
CA ARG A 91 -15.94 -8.04 -5.37
C ARG A 91 -15.90 -8.80 -4.03
N VAL A 92 -16.77 -8.44 -3.08
CA VAL A 92 -16.91 -9.20 -1.82
C VAL A 92 -17.56 -10.56 -2.05
N LEU A 93 -18.65 -10.62 -2.83
CA LEU A 93 -19.34 -11.86 -3.17
C LEU A 93 -18.45 -12.81 -3.98
N GLU A 94 -17.64 -12.25 -4.86
CA GLU A 94 -16.61 -12.94 -5.65
C GLU A 94 -15.63 -13.71 -4.75
N LEU A 95 -15.06 -13.03 -3.76
CA LEU A 95 -14.15 -13.62 -2.79
C LEU A 95 -14.84 -14.70 -1.95
N LEU A 96 -16.07 -14.47 -1.50
CA LEU A 96 -16.86 -15.47 -0.77
C LEU A 96 -17.19 -16.69 -1.65
N ALA A 97 -17.46 -16.49 -2.94
CA ALA A 97 -17.67 -17.57 -3.90
C ALA A 97 -16.38 -18.35 -4.19
N LEU A 98 -15.22 -17.69 -4.17
CA LEU A 98 -13.89 -18.33 -4.23
C LEU A 98 -13.63 -19.20 -2.99
N ASP A 99 -14.07 -18.75 -1.81
CA ASP A 99 -14.03 -19.51 -0.56
C ASP A 99 -15.04 -20.67 -0.48
N GLY A 100 -15.95 -20.75 -1.46
CA GLY A 100 -16.89 -21.87 -1.60
C GLY A 100 -18.35 -21.52 -1.36
N SER A 101 -18.70 -20.29 -0.96
CA SER A 101 -20.09 -19.87 -0.72
C SER A 101 -20.96 -20.08 -1.97
N THR A 102 -21.94 -20.98 -1.87
CA THR A 102 -22.92 -21.21 -2.94
C THR A 102 -23.90 -20.07 -3.05
N GLU A 103 -24.32 -19.47 -1.93
CA GLU A 103 -25.21 -18.31 -1.91
C GLU A 103 -24.60 -17.12 -2.65
N ALA A 104 -23.32 -16.80 -2.39
CA ALA A 104 -22.63 -15.72 -3.09
C ALA A 104 -22.52 -16.00 -4.60
N ARG A 105 -22.20 -17.25 -4.96
CA ARG A 105 -22.11 -17.69 -6.36
C ARG A 105 -23.45 -17.60 -7.08
N ASP A 106 -24.53 -18.04 -6.44
CA ASP A 106 -25.88 -18.01 -7.00
C ASP A 106 -26.38 -16.57 -7.16
N ALA A 107 -26.09 -15.70 -6.19
CA ALA A 107 -26.41 -14.27 -6.28
C ALA A 107 -25.68 -13.59 -7.45
N LEU A 108 -24.37 -13.85 -7.62
CA LEU A 108 -23.61 -13.35 -8.76
C LEU A 108 -24.17 -13.89 -10.08
N ASN A 109 -24.42 -15.20 -10.16
CA ASN A 109 -24.97 -15.85 -11.36
C ASN A 109 -26.35 -15.27 -11.74
N ALA A 110 -27.21 -15.01 -10.76
CA ALA A 110 -28.50 -14.38 -10.97
C ALA A 110 -28.35 -12.93 -11.47
N TYR A 111 -27.45 -12.16 -10.84
CA TYR A 111 -27.22 -10.77 -11.22
C TYR A 111 -26.68 -10.65 -12.65
N VAL A 112 -25.73 -11.49 -13.06
CA VAL A 112 -25.14 -11.37 -14.40
C VAL A 112 -26.12 -11.68 -15.54
N GLN A 113 -27.30 -12.26 -15.26
CA GLN A 113 -28.34 -12.46 -16.28
C GLN A 113 -29.06 -11.16 -16.66
N ASP A 114 -29.36 -10.29 -15.69
CA ASP A 114 -30.28 -9.15 -15.90
C ASP A 114 -29.86 -7.85 -15.16
N GLY A 115 -28.68 -7.84 -14.53
CA GLY A 115 -28.17 -6.71 -13.79
C GLY A 115 -27.76 -5.54 -14.69
N GLU A 116 -27.96 -4.31 -14.19
CA GLU A 116 -27.61 -3.07 -14.90
C GLU A 116 -26.11 -3.00 -15.25
N HIS A 117 -25.24 -3.41 -14.31
CA HIS A 117 -23.78 -3.40 -14.48
C HIS A 117 -23.20 -4.79 -14.78
N ARG A 118 -24.01 -5.71 -15.33
CA ARG A 118 -23.63 -7.13 -15.49
C ARG A 118 -22.33 -7.37 -16.26
N GLU A 119 -22.03 -6.58 -17.28
CA GLU A 119 -20.83 -6.77 -18.11
C GLU A 119 -19.55 -6.52 -17.29
N LEU A 120 -19.54 -5.46 -16.46
CA LEU A 120 -18.41 -5.15 -15.57
C LEU A 120 -18.21 -6.24 -14.51
N VAL A 121 -19.32 -6.76 -13.96
CA VAL A 121 -19.28 -7.85 -12.98
C VAL A 121 -18.80 -9.16 -13.62
N LEU A 122 -19.24 -9.47 -14.85
CA LEU A 122 -18.77 -10.63 -15.61
C LEU A 122 -17.26 -10.54 -15.88
N GLU A 123 -16.78 -9.41 -16.39
CA GLU A 123 -15.35 -9.16 -16.63
C GLU A 123 -14.53 -9.32 -15.34
N SER A 124 -15.03 -8.80 -14.22
CA SER A 124 -14.39 -8.94 -12.90
C SER A 124 -14.31 -10.40 -12.43
N VAL A 125 -15.41 -11.15 -12.53
CA VAL A 125 -15.47 -12.57 -12.16
C VAL A 125 -14.52 -13.41 -13.01
N GLU A 126 -14.46 -13.16 -14.33
CA GLU A 126 -13.55 -13.84 -15.24
C GLU A 126 -12.09 -13.51 -14.94
N SER A 127 -11.78 -12.23 -14.71
CA SER A 127 -10.45 -11.76 -14.32
C SER A 127 -9.97 -12.42 -13.03
N MET A 128 -10.83 -12.49 -12.00
CA MET A 128 -10.48 -13.13 -10.73
C MET A 128 -10.24 -14.63 -10.88
N ARG A 129 -11.05 -15.35 -11.66
CA ARG A 129 -10.81 -16.78 -11.94
C ARG A 129 -9.46 -16.98 -12.64
N SER A 130 -9.17 -16.15 -13.64
CA SER A 130 -7.88 -16.17 -14.33
C SER A 130 -6.69 -15.90 -13.39
N MET A 131 -6.84 -14.95 -12.45
CA MET A 131 -5.81 -14.68 -11.43
C MET A 131 -5.60 -15.83 -10.46
N ALA A 132 -6.67 -16.52 -10.04
CA ALA A 132 -6.57 -17.67 -9.15
C ALA A 132 -5.82 -18.86 -9.81
N ASP A 133 -5.96 -19.00 -11.12
CA ASP A 133 -5.29 -20.03 -11.92
C ASP A 133 -3.90 -19.62 -12.42
N ALA A 134 -3.54 -18.34 -12.32
CA ALA A 134 -2.28 -17.83 -12.84
C ALA A 134 -1.08 -18.23 -11.93
N PRO A 135 0.04 -18.69 -12.52
CA PRO A 135 1.28 -18.83 -11.75
C PRO A 135 1.72 -17.46 -11.24
N ALA A 136 2.30 -17.43 -10.02
CA ALA A 136 2.78 -16.20 -9.38
C ALA A 136 3.59 -15.35 -10.38
N PRO A 137 3.33 -14.03 -10.46
CA PRO A 137 3.93 -13.19 -11.48
C PRO A 137 5.46 -13.23 -11.37
N THR A 138 6.10 -13.85 -12.35
CA THR A 138 7.56 -13.76 -12.48
C THR A 138 7.93 -12.30 -12.68
N ARG A 139 8.81 -11.77 -11.82
CA ARG A 139 9.34 -10.40 -11.89
C ARG A 139 9.72 -10.09 -13.34
N ARG A 140 8.92 -9.29 -14.05
CA ARG A 140 9.23 -8.88 -15.43
C ARG A 140 10.50 -8.04 -15.39
N THR A 141 11.61 -8.59 -15.86
CA THR A 141 12.82 -7.82 -16.14
C THR A 141 12.58 -7.03 -17.42
N TRP A 142 12.21 -5.76 -17.27
CA TRP A 142 11.98 -4.88 -18.41
C TRP A 142 13.34 -4.43 -18.99
N ALA A 143 13.59 -4.74 -20.27
CA ALA A 143 14.83 -4.37 -20.98
C ALA A 143 15.01 -2.85 -21.11
N ASP A 144 16.25 -2.34 -21.11
CA ASP A 144 16.57 -0.92 -21.37
C ASP A 144 15.79 -0.41 -22.61
N PRO A 145 14.99 0.68 -22.51
CA PRO A 145 14.22 1.18 -23.63
C PRO A 145 15.05 1.90 -24.71
N LEU A 146 16.31 2.28 -24.44
CA LEU A 146 17.19 3.00 -25.38
C LEU A 146 18.62 2.40 -25.39
N PRO A 147 18.78 1.09 -25.64
CA PRO A 147 20.07 0.40 -25.56
C PRO A 147 21.10 0.93 -26.57
N GLU A 148 20.66 1.55 -27.66
CA GLU A 148 21.50 2.12 -28.71
C GLU A 148 22.12 3.48 -28.37
N ARG A 149 21.61 4.16 -27.32
CA ARG A 149 22.14 5.46 -26.87
C ARG A 149 23.00 5.26 -25.62
N ASP A 150 24.20 5.84 -25.60
CA ASP A 150 25.03 5.88 -24.40
C ASP A 150 24.48 6.85 -23.35
N SER A 151 24.98 6.77 -22.11
CA SER A 151 24.49 7.63 -21.02
C SER A 151 24.74 9.12 -21.28
N ALA A 152 25.84 9.46 -21.94
CA ALA A 152 26.17 10.85 -22.28
C ALA A 152 25.14 11.46 -23.24
N SER A 153 24.71 10.71 -24.25
CA SER A 153 23.64 11.11 -25.17
C SER A 153 22.31 11.27 -24.44
N LEU A 154 21.98 10.38 -23.50
CA LEU A 154 20.77 10.52 -22.68
C LEU A 154 20.81 11.77 -21.80
N LEU A 155 21.94 12.07 -21.17
CA LEU A 155 22.12 13.29 -20.37
C LEU A 155 22.00 14.56 -21.22
N ALA A 156 22.55 14.55 -22.45
CA ALA A 156 22.39 15.65 -23.38
C ALA A 156 20.91 15.86 -23.77
N MET A 157 20.16 14.79 -24.00
CA MET A 157 18.71 14.86 -24.24
C MET A 157 17.95 15.45 -23.04
N LEU A 158 18.36 15.16 -21.81
CA LEU A 158 17.73 15.73 -20.62
C LEU A 158 18.01 17.23 -20.48
N ALA A 159 19.22 17.66 -20.81
CA ALA A 159 19.65 19.06 -20.75
C ALA A 159 19.00 19.94 -21.84
N ASP A 160 18.63 19.35 -22.98
CA ASP A 160 18.02 20.08 -24.11
C ASP A 160 16.57 20.49 -23.80
N PRO A 161 16.23 21.79 -23.76
CA PRO A 161 14.87 22.26 -23.49
C PRO A 161 13.87 21.93 -24.59
N ASP A 162 14.33 21.70 -25.84
CA ASP A 162 13.47 21.42 -26.99
C ASP A 162 13.04 19.94 -27.05
N VAL A 163 13.67 19.08 -26.23
CA VAL A 163 13.30 17.66 -26.14
C VAL A 163 11.98 17.50 -25.36
N PRO A 164 10.96 16.84 -25.94
CA PRO A 164 9.68 16.62 -25.26
C PRO A 164 9.79 15.82 -23.96
N GLU A 165 8.91 16.11 -23.00
CA GLU A 165 8.89 15.47 -21.67
C GLU A 165 8.80 13.94 -21.72
N ASN A 166 8.05 13.38 -22.67
CA ASN A 166 7.93 11.92 -22.84
C ASN A 166 9.25 11.27 -23.29
N ALA A 167 10.04 11.96 -24.12
CA ALA A 167 11.36 11.52 -24.52
C ALA A 167 12.34 11.62 -23.35
N LYS A 168 12.27 12.70 -22.55
CA LYS A 168 13.04 12.83 -21.30
C LYS A 168 12.70 11.74 -20.29
N ALA A 169 11.42 11.43 -20.09
CA ALA A 169 10.96 10.33 -19.23
C ALA A 169 11.48 8.96 -19.69
N THR A 170 11.58 8.75 -21.01
CA THR A 170 12.16 7.53 -21.58
C THR A 170 13.67 7.46 -21.34
N ALA A 171 14.38 8.58 -21.46
CA ALA A 171 15.80 8.69 -21.12
C ALA A 171 16.07 8.44 -19.62
N LEU A 172 15.25 9.01 -18.72
CA LEU A 172 15.32 8.74 -17.27
C LEU A 172 15.06 7.27 -16.96
N ARG A 173 14.10 6.63 -17.64
CA ARG A 173 13.84 5.20 -17.53
C ARG A 173 15.06 4.37 -17.94
N ALA A 174 15.74 4.72 -19.03
CA ALA A 174 16.98 4.06 -19.45
C ALA A 174 18.10 4.24 -18.40
N LEU A 175 18.34 5.47 -17.94
CA LEU A 175 19.34 5.77 -16.90
C LEU A 175 19.07 5.01 -15.59
N SER A 176 17.81 4.89 -15.17
CA SER A 176 17.43 4.12 -13.96
C SER A 176 17.75 2.62 -14.02
N ARG A 177 18.20 2.11 -15.17
CA ARG A 177 18.56 0.70 -15.39
C ARG A 177 20.05 0.51 -15.66
N ARG A 178 20.84 1.58 -15.60
CA ARG A 178 22.27 1.61 -15.89
C ARG A 178 23.08 1.83 -14.62
N ALA A 179 24.41 1.83 -14.79
CA ALA A 179 25.31 2.30 -13.74
C ALA A 179 24.99 3.75 -13.35
N PRO A 180 25.29 4.17 -12.11
CA PRO A 180 25.05 5.54 -11.66
C PRO A 180 25.77 6.57 -12.52
N GLU A 181 25.07 7.65 -12.90
CA GLU A 181 25.58 8.74 -13.74
C GLU A 181 25.52 10.07 -12.98
N PRO A 182 26.58 10.47 -12.25
CA PRO A 182 26.58 11.67 -11.39
C PRO A 182 26.32 12.97 -12.15
N ALA A 183 26.57 12.99 -13.46
CA ALA A 183 26.24 14.13 -14.32
C ALA A 183 24.72 14.41 -14.42
N LEU A 184 23.86 13.50 -13.96
CA LEU A 184 22.43 13.76 -13.81
C LEU A 184 22.13 14.78 -12.68
N ILE A 185 22.93 14.79 -11.60
CA ILE A 185 22.71 15.62 -10.40
C ILE A 185 22.47 17.10 -10.73
N PRO A 186 23.34 17.79 -11.50
CA PRO A 186 23.12 19.20 -11.82
C PRO A 186 21.90 19.45 -12.73
N LEU A 187 21.40 18.42 -13.42
CA LEU A 187 20.21 18.53 -14.27
C LEU A 187 18.90 18.36 -13.47
N VAL A 188 18.93 17.68 -12.32
CA VAL A 188 17.71 17.40 -11.52
C VAL A 188 16.83 18.63 -11.32
N PRO A 189 17.36 19.82 -10.94
CA PRO A 189 16.54 21.01 -10.74
C PRO A 189 15.82 21.51 -12.00
N THR A 190 16.23 21.11 -13.21
CA THR A 190 15.59 21.52 -14.48
C THR A 190 14.58 20.49 -15.00
N LEU A 191 14.44 19.34 -14.33
CA LEU A 191 13.60 18.21 -14.75
C LEU A 191 12.24 18.18 -14.04
N GLY A 192 11.68 19.37 -13.82
CA GLY A 192 10.27 19.53 -13.46
C GLY A 192 9.37 19.45 -14.70
N ALA A 193 8.11 19.07 -14.52
CA ALA A 193 7.09 19.22 -15.55
C ALA A 193 6.88 20.71 -15.91
N ALA A 194 6.32 20.98 -17.08
CA ALA A 194 6.14 22.34 -17.60
C ALA A 194 5.33 23.26 -16.67
N ASP A 195 4.43 22.71 -15.85
CA ASP A 195 3.65 23.47 -14.86
C ASP A 195 4.40 23.75 -13.55
N GLY A 196 5.60 23.17 -13.40
CA GLY A 196 6.45 23.29 -12.21
C GLY A 196 5.91 22.60 -10.97
N THR A 197 4.79 21.87 -11.05
CA THR A 197 4.11 21.30 -9.88
C THR A 197 4.68 19.94 -9.48
N CYS A 198 5.20 19.18 -10.45
CA CYS A 198 5.72 17.84 -10.25
C CYS A 198 7.05 17.62 -10.98
N GLN A 199 7.75 16.55 -10.59
CA GLN A 199 8.93 16.06 -11.31
C GLN A 199 8.51 15.34 -12.61
N LEU A 200 9.42 15.27 -13.58
CA LEU A 200 9.23 14.39 -14.74
C LEU A 200 9.11 12.91 -14.31
N PRO A 201 8.28 12.10 -14.99
CA PRO A 201 8.18 10.67 -14.70
C PRO A 201 9.54 9.97 -14.75
N MET A 202 9.74 9.02 -13.83
CA MET A 202 10.98 8.25 -13.65
C MET A 202 12.18 9.02 -13.07
N LEU A 203 12.09 10.34 -12.84
CA LEU A 203 13.21 11.10 -12.25
C LEU A 203 13.65 10.53 -10.90
N GLY A 204 12.71 10.34 -9.97
CA GLY A 204 13.02 9.73 -8.66
C GLY A 204 13.71 8.37 -8.75
N ARG A 205 13.33 7.51 -9.71
CA ARG A 205 14.01 6.22 -9.93
C ARG A 205 15.41 6.38 -10.50
N ALA A 206 15.62 7.32 -11.41
CA ALA A 206 16.94 7.60 -11.96
C ALA A 206 17.88 8.19 -10.90
N VAL A 207 17.36 9.04 -10.01
CA VAL A 207 18.11 9.61 -8.89
C VAL A 207 18.41 8.58 -7.81
N ASP A 208 17.49 7.65 -7.52
CA ASP A 208 17.72 6.59 -6.51
C ASP A 208 18.95 5.73 -6.84
N VAL A 209 19.20 5.47 -8.13
CA VAL A 209 20.40 4.74 -8.60
C VAL A 209 21.70 5.48 -8.25
N LEU A 210 21.69 6.81 -8.10
CA LEU A 210 22.88 7.59 -7.73
C LEU A 210 23.34 7.30 -6.29
N GLY A 211 22.41 6.89 -5.41
CA GLY A 211 22.68 6.58 -4.01
C GLY A 211 23.31 7.74 -3.25
N GLU A 212 24.35 7.43 -2.48
CA GLU A 212 25.10 8.41 -1.66
C GLU A 212 25.68 9.57 -2.46
N GLN A 213 25.93 9.40 -3.76
CA GLN A 213 26.50 10.45 -4.62
C GLN A 213 25.55 11.66 -4.76
N ALA A 214 24.23 11.45 -4.61
CA ALA A 214 23.24 12.51 -4.67
C ALA A 214 23.06 13.26 -3.35
N VAL A 215 23.58 12.74 -2.21
CA VAL A 215 23.31 13.30 -0.87
C VAL A 215 23.71 14.77 -0.73
N PRO A 216 24.91 15.23 -1.18
CA PRO A 216 25.28 16.64 -1.07
C PRO A 216 24.28 17.57 -1.76
N ALA A 217 23.85 17.22 -2.98
CA ALA A 217 22.87 18.01 -3.71
C ALA A 217 21.45 17.87 -3.12
N ALA A 218 21.10 16.70 -2.59
CA ALA A 218 19.81 16.45 -1.95
C ALA A 218 19.59 17.33 -0.71
N ARG A 219 20.66 17.69 0.03
CA ARG A 219 20.57 18.66 1.13
C ARG A 219 20.14 20.04 0.65
N GLU A 220 20.62 20.47 -0.51
CA GLU A 220 20.18 21.73 -1.13
C GLU A 220 18.76 21.60 -1.67
N TRP A 221 18.45 20.48 -2.36
CA TRP A 221 17.12 20.22 -2.91
C TRP A 221 16.04 20.22 -1.82
N ALA A 222 16.31 19.61 -0.66
CA ALA A 222 15.38 19.53 0.47
C ALA A 222 14.96 20.91 1.01
N THR A 223 15.76 21.96 0.75
CA THR A 223 15.45 23.35 1.14
C THR A 223 14.81 24.19 0.04
N SER A 224 14.53 23.58 -1.12
CA SER A 224 13.96 24.26 -2.28
C SER A 224 12.52 24.71 -2.03
N ASP A 225 12.18 25.93 -2.48
CA ASP A 225 10.80 26.43 -2.49
C ASP A 225 9.88 25.65 -3.44
N ARG A 226 10.45 24.84 -4.34
CA ARG A 226 9.69 23.93 -5.22
C ARG A 226 9.37 22.63 -4.48
N PRO A 227 8.08 22.33 -4.18
CA PRO A 227 7.71 21.18 -3.35
C PRO A 227 8.18 19.84 -3.90
N TRP A 228 8.12 19.63 -5.22
CA TRP A 228 8.56 18.37 -5.83
C TRP A 228 10.07 18.13 -5.69
N LEU A 229 10.88 19.21 -5.74
CA LEU A 229 12.32 19.11 -5.61
C LEU A 229 12.72 18.90 -4.15
N ALA A 230 12.04 19.60 -3.23
CA ALA A 230 12.18 19.36 -1.80
C ALA A 230 11.85 17.91 -1.44
N GLY A 231 10.70 17.41 -1.90
CA GLY A 231 10.30 16.02 -1.70
C GLY A 231 11.31 15.02 -2.27
N LEU A 232 11.84 15.26 -3.48
CA LEU A 232 12.88 14.41 -4.05
C LEU A 232 14.16 14.40 -3.21
N GLY A 233 14.61 15.58 -2.74
CA GLY A 233 15.74 15.70 -1.82
C GLY A 233 15.52 14.90 -0.54
N LEU A 234 14.36 15.06 0.09
CA LEU A 234 13.98 14.33 1.30
C LEU A 234 13.98 12.80 1.12
N VAL A 235 13.51 12.31 -0.02
CA VAL A 235 13.57 10.87 -0.35
C VAL A 235 15.02 10.38 -0.44
N VAL A 236 15.90 11.14 -1.09
CA VAL A 236 17.33 10.80 -1.17
C VAL A 236 17.99 10.84 0.21
N LEU A 237 17.71 11.85 1.04
CA LEU A 237 18.24 11.94 2.40
C LEU A 237 17.74 10.78 3.27
N ALA A 238 16.46 10.43 3.17
CA ALA A 238 15.89 9.31 3.89
C ALA A 238 16.53 7.97 3.47
N GLY A 239 16.80 7.76 2.18
CA GLY A 239 17.41 6.53 1.66
C GLY A 239 18.92 6.42 1.86
N HIS A 240 19.65 7.53 1.71
CA HIS A 240 21.11 7.53 1.51
C HIS A 240 21.88 8.52 2.39
N GLY A 241 21.22 9.48 3.06
CA GLY A 241 21.86 10.45 3.96
C GLY A 241 22.52 9.84 5.21
N ASP A 242 23.03 10.67 6.11
CA ASP A 242 23.60 10.24 7.38
C ASP A 242 22.77 10.76 8.58
N GLU A 243 23.25 10.56 9.81
CA GLU A 243 22.52 10.99 11.03
C GLU A 243 22.26 12.50 11.08
N SER A 244 23.10 13.31 10.42
CA SER A 244 22.90 14.76 10.38
C SER A 244 21.65 15.17 9.58
N ASP A 245 21.14 14.28 8.73
CA ASP A 245 19.94 14.51 7.92
C ASP A 245 18.65 14.09 8.63
N LEU A 246 18.74 13.35 9.75
CA LEU A 246 17.58 12.87 10.51
C LEU A 246 16.61 14.00 10.92
N PRO A 247 17.05 15.14 11.47
CA PRO A 247 16.13 16.21 11.85
C PRO A 247 15.30 16.71 10.67
N THR A 248 15.89 16.81 9.47
CA THR A 248 15.20 17.26 8.26
C THR A 248 14.11 16.27 7.84
N VAL A 249 14.41 14.97 7.87
CA VAL A 249 13.44 13.90 7.56
C VAL A 249 12.31 13.85 8.59
N LEU A 250 12.62 14.03 9.88
CA LEU A 250 11.61 14.02 10.95
C LEU A 250 10.68 15.24 10.89
N ASN A 251 11.23 16.43 10.63
CA ASN A 251 10.44 17.65 10.46
C ASN A 251 9.44 17.52 9.30
N GLU A 252 9.86 16.87 8.21
CA GLU A 252 8.98 16.60 7.07
C GLU A 252 7.85 15.63 7.42
N LEU A 253 8.14 14.53 8.12
CA LEU A 253 7.11 13.62 8.61
C LEU A 253 6.14 14.30 9.59
N GLU A 254 6.64 15.19 10.44
CA GLU A 254 5.79 15.95 11.36
C GLU A 254 4.90 16.94 10.60
N ARG A 255 5.44 17.63 9.60
CA ARG A 255 4.65 18.49 8.71
C ARG A 255 3.57 17.68 7.99
N ALA A 256 3.92 16.54 7.38
CA ALA A 256 2.95 15.67 6.72
C ALA A 256 1.83 15.21 7.68
N TRP A 257 2.19 14.86 8.93
CA TRP A 257 1.22 14.52 9.97
C TRP A 257 0.26 15.68 10.28
N VAL A 258 0.79 16.88 10.50
CA VAL A 258 -0.01 18.10 10.79
C VAL A 258 -0.91 18.47 9.61
N ALA A 259 -0.41 18.34 8.39
CA ALA A 259 -1.15 18.61 7.16
C ALA A 259 -2.13 17.49 6.78
N GLN A 260 -2.14 16.36 7.52
CA GLN A 260 -2.92 15.16 7.19
C GLN A 260 -2.63 14.65 5.76
N GLU A 261 -1.36 14.71 5.36
CA GLU A 261 -0.86 14.13 4.12
C GLU A 261 -0.61 12.64 4.34
N TRP A 262 -1.52 11.82 3.81
CA TRP A 262 -1.49 10.37 4.00
C TRP A 262 -0.81 9.60 2.86
N CYS A 263 -0.39 10.29 1.80
CA CYS A 263 0.26 9.70 0.63
C CYS A 263 1.71 10.20 0.52
N GLY A 264 2.68 9.28 0.57
CA GLY A 264 4.12 9.55 0.49
C GLY A 264 4.94 9.37 1.78
N PRO A 265 4.40 9.57 3.01
CA PRO A 265 5.21 9.44 4.23
C PRO A 265 5.84 8.05 4.42
N ASP A 266 5.28 7.00 3.82
CA ASP A 266 5.85 5.65 3.80
C ASP A 266 7.31 5.60 3.34
N THR A 267 7.69 6.45 2.40
CA THR A 267 9.04 6.49 1.83
C THR A 267 10.05 7.00 2.84
N LEU A 268 9.68 8.05 3.59
CA LEU A 268 10.52 8.57 4.68
C LEU A 268 10.57 7.58 5.85
N ALA A 269 9.44 6.94 6.19
CA ALA A 269 9.40 5.90 7.21
C ALA A 269 10.33 4.73 6.89
N ARG A 270 10.31 4.21 5.65
CA ARG A 270 11.27 3.19 5.20
C ARG A 270 12.71 3.65 5.31
N GLY A 271 13.00 4.89 4.93
CA GLY A 271 14.33 5.48 5.09
C GLY A 271 14.79 5.53 6.54
N LEU A 272 13.91 5.89 7.48
CA LEU A 272 14.24 5.90 8.92
C LEU A 272 14.62 4.52 9.47
N ALA A 273 14.06 3.43 8.90
CA ALA A 273 14.34 2.07 9.37
C ALA A 273 15.83 1.72 9.36
N ARG A 274 16.61 2.25 8.40
CA ARG A 274 18.06 1.96 8.27
C ARG A 274 18.90 2.55 9.42
N PHE A 275 18.38 3.55 10.11
CA PHE A 275 19.05 4.16 11.26
C PHE A 275 18.89 3.31 12.54
N GLY A 276 17.90 2.41 12.56
CA GLY A 276 17.62 1.53 13.69
C GLY A 276 17.35 2.33 14.98
N PRO A 277 17.89 1.90 16.13
CA PRO A 277 17.69 2.59 17.41
C PRO A 277 18.11 4.07 17.44
N ARG A 278 18.97 4.51 16.51
CA ARG A 278 19.39 5.92 16.43
C ARG A 278 18.25 6.86 16.02
N ALA A 279 17.22 6.34 15.36
CA ALA A 279 16.02 7.09 15.00
C ALA A 279 14.86 6.87 15.97
N ALA A 280 15.12 6.36 17.20
CA ALA A 280 14.07 6.02 18.17
C ALA A 280 13.11 7.17 18.49
N ASP A 281 13.54 8.43 18.39
CA ASP A 281 12.70 9.61 18.59
C ASP A 281 11.53 9.69 17.59
N ALA A 282 11.65 9.04 16.43
CA ALA A 282 10.57 8.96 15.44
C ALA A 282 9.44 8.00 15.85
N ALA A 283 9.66 7.11 16.83
CA ALA A 283 8.76 6.01 17.11
C ALA A 283 7.33 6.48 17.43
N SER A 284 7.19 7.54 18.23
CA SER A 284 5.86 8.09 18.56
C SER A 284 5.13 8.65 17.34
N LEU A 285 5.84 9.31 16.44
CA LEU A 285 5.27 9.86 15.20
C LEU A 285 4.86 8.74 14.23
N LEU A 286 5.73 7.76 14.01
CA LEU A 286 5.44 6.60 13.16
C LEU A 286 4.29 5.76 13.73
N ARG A 287 4.17 5.66 15.07
CA ARG A 287 3.04 4.99 15.72
C ARG A 287 1.73 5.71 15.42
N ARG A 288 1.72 7.05 15.41
CA ARG A 288 0.53 7.83 15.03
C ARG A 288 0.13 7.56 13.58
N PHE A 289 1.08 7.58 12.64
CA PHE A 289 0.81 7.21 11.25
C PHE A 289 0.24 5.80 11.11
N TRP A 290 0.89 4.80 11.72
CA TRP A 290 0.40 3.42 11.72
C TRP A 290 -1.03 3.31 12.26
N LEU A 291 -1.32 4.03 13.36
CA LEU A 291 -2.63 3.98 14.02
C LEU A 291 -3.74 4.69 13.22
N TRP A 292 -3.43 5.82 12.57
CA TRP A 292 -4.45 6.76 12.07
C TRP A 292 -4.56 6.80 10.55
N THR A 293 -3.55 6.32 9.82
CA THR A 293 -3.53 6.44 8.36
C THR A 293 -4.78 5.80 7.72
N PRO A 294 -5.54 6.56 6.91
CA PRO A 294 -6.54 5.99 6.02
C PRO A 294 -5.92 5.33 4.79
N HIS A 295 -4.65 5.66 4.47
CA HIS A 295 -3.91 5.05 3.38
C HIS A 295 -3.28 3.74 3.85
N SER A 296 -4.09 2.68 3.87
CA SER A 296 -3.71 1.37 4.39
C SER A 296 -2.41 0.84 3.77
N TYR A 297 -2.21 1.04 2.46
CA TYR A 297 -0.99 0.66 1.72
C TYR A 297 0.32 1.02 2.44
N GLU A 298 0.38 2.20 3.09
CA GLU A 298 1.57 2.69 3.78
C GLU A 298 1.83 2.03 5.13
N ARG A 299 0.84 1.33 5.69
CA ARG A 299 0.89 0.76 7.04
C ARG A 299 2.05 -0.20 7.24
N SER A 300 2.39 -0.95 6.20
CA SER A 300 3.53 -1.87 6.20
C SER A 300 4.87 -1.16 6.41
N ALA A 301 5.06 0.02 5.81
CA ALA A 301 6.27 0.83 5.96
C ALA A 301 6.43 1.36 7.40
N TYR A 302 5.33 1.82 8.01
CA TYR A 302 5.37 2.28 9.39
C TYR A 302 5.68 1.13 10.37
N LEU A 303 5.10 -0.06 10.15
CA LEU A 303 5.39 -1.26 10.95
C LEU A 303 6.85 -1.72 10.81
N GLU A 304 7.40 -1.68 9.61
CA GLU A 304 8.80 -2.02 9.34
C GLU A 304 9.73 -1.06 10.09
N ALA A 305 9.50 0.24 9.95
CA ALA A 305 10.28 1.27 10.61
C ALA A 305 10.20 1.16 12.14
N LEU A 306 9.00 1.06 12.72
CA LEU A 306 8.82 0.87 14.16
C LEU A 306 9.57 -0.35 14.70
N GLY A 307 9.57 -1.46 13.96
CA GLY A 307 10.32 -2.66 14.30
C GLY A 307 11.83 -2.43 14.28
N ALA A 308 12.34 -1.78 13.23
CA ALA A 308 13.77 -1.48 13.09
C ALA A 308 14.28 -0.52 14.17
N LEU A 309 13.44 0.44 14.58
CA LEU A 309 13.73 1.39 15.67
C LEU A 309 13.72 0.75 17.06
N GLY A 310 13.22 -0.48 17.19
CA GLY A 310 13.05 -1.14 18.50
C GLY A 310 11.93 -0.50 19.34
N ALA A 311 10.88 0.01 18.69
CA ALA A 311 9.76 0.63 19.39
C ALA A 311 9.08 -0.36 20.36
N ALA A 312 8.54 0.14 21.47
CA ALA A 312 7.74 -0.68 22.38
C ALA A 312 6.41 -1.13 21.74
N GLY A 313 5.88 -2.27 22.20
CA GLY A 313 4.56 -2.80 21.78
C GLY A 313 4.52 -3.38 20.38
N MET A 314 5.66 -3.85 19.85
CA MET A 314 5.71 -4.42 18.50
C MET A 314 5.14 -5.82 18.42
N ASP A 315 5.17 -6.59 19.50
CA ASP A 315 4.57 -7.93 19.56
C ASP A 315 3.06 -7.88 19.31
N GLU A 316 2.37 -6.95 19.97
CA GLU A 316 0.95 -6.69 19.77
C GLU A 316 0.67 -6.15 18.37
N ALA A 317 1.48 -5.20 17.90
CA ALA A 317 1.31 -4.61 16.56
C ALA A 317 1.45 -5.67 15.45
N TYR A 318 2.46 -6.54 15.52
CA TYR A 318 2.61 -7.63 14.56
C TYR A 318 1.49 -8.66 14.68
N THR A 319 1.06 -9.00 15.89
CA THR A 319 -0.04 -9.94 16.09
C THR A 319 -1.35 -9.39 15.50
N GLU A 320 -1.66 -8.11 15.72
CA GLU A 320 -2.80 -7.44 15.13
C GLU A 320 -2.72 -7.46 13.60
N SER A 321 -1.55 -7.18 13.04
CA SER A 321 -1.35 -7.07 11.59
C SER A 321 -1.47 -8.39 10.82
N LEU A 322 -1.59 -9.55 11.49
CA LEU A 322 -2.02 -10.81 10.84
C LEU A 322 -3.47 -10.78 10.32
N ARG A 323 -4.24 -9.75 10.70
CA ARG A 323 -5.63 -9.51 10.29
C ARG A 323 -5.78 -8.20 9.49
N ASP A 324 -4.67 -7.58 9.12
CA ASP A 324 -4.69 -6.32 8.38
C ASP A 324 -5.27 -6.50 6.96
N CYS A 325 -5.88 -5.45 6.40
CA CYS A 325 -6.33 -5.47 5.01
C CYS A 325 -5.18 -5.54 4.01
N GLU A 326 -3.99 -5.05 4.35
CA GLU A 326 -2.86 -5.06 3.43
C GLU A 326 -2.03 -6.34 3.50
N ALA A 327 -1.83 -6.99 2.36
CA ALA A 327 -1.01 -8.19 2.24
C ALA A 327 0.43 -7.98 2.72
N ASN A 328 1.03 -6.81 2.46
CA ASN A 328 2.39 -6.50 2.94
C ASN A 328 2.48 -6.39 4.47
N ALA A 329 1.44 -5.87 5.12
CA ALA A 329 1.37 -5.84 6.58
C ALA A 329 1.21 -7.26 7.14
N ARG A 330 0.35 -8.09 6.52
CA ARG A 330 0.21 -9.51 6.87
C ARG A 330 1.52 -10.28 6.67
N LEU A 331 2.22 -10.10 5.55
CA LEU A 331 3.52 -10.71 5.27
C LEU A 331 4.58 -10.36 6.32
N LEU A 332 4.65 -9.08 6.71
CA LEU A 332 5.57 -8.65 7.75
C LEU A 332 5.21 -9.26 9.10
N ALA A 333 3.93 -9.26 9.46
CA ALA A 333 3.40 -9.90 10.67
C ALA A 333 3.68 -11.41 10.70
N VAL A 334 3.44 -12.11 9.59
CA VAL A 334 3.80 -13.52 9.42
C VAL A 334 5.27 -13.74 9.67
N ARG A 335 6.18 -12.80 9.39
CA ARG A 335 7.62 -12.95 9.69
C ARG A 335 8.01 -12.52 11.10
N ARG A 336 7.26 -11.65 11.76
CA ARG A 336 7.72 -10.96 12.99
C ARG A 336 6.88 -11.17 14.24
N ALA A 337 5.61 -11.57 14.11
CA ALA A 337 4.74 -11.78 15.28
C ALA A 337 5.37 -12.79 16.25
N PRO A 338 5.25 -12.60 17.58
CA PRO A 338 5.78 -13.55 18.55
C PRO A 338 5.11 -14.90 18.39
N ASP A 339 5.85 -15.97 18.61
CA ASP A 339 5.28 -17.31 18.53
C ASP A 339 4.35 -17.59 19.73
N GLY A 340 3.20 -18.21 19.48
CA GLY A 340 2.20 -18.48 20.49
C GLY A 340 0.94 -19.10 19.90
N PRO A 341 0.05 -19.71 20.72
CA PRO A 341 -1.10 -20.48 20.22
C PRO A 341 -2.00 -19.70 19.27
N ARG A 342 -2.36 -18.46 19.65
CA ARG A 342 -3.20 -17.57 18.82
C ARG A 342 -2.54 -17.20 17.49
N VAL A 343 -1.22 -17.00 17.49
CA VAL A 343 -0.47 -16.71 16.26
C VAL A 343 -0.39 -17.94 15.39
N ARG A 344 -0.11 -19.13 15.93
CA ARG A 344 -0.10 -20.39 15.16
C ARG A 344 -1.46 -20.68 14.52
N GLU A 345 -2.54 -20.51 15.27
CA GLU A 345 -3.91 -20.65 14.77
C GLU A 345 -4.16 -19.67 13.62
N ARG A 346 -3.78 -18.40 13.80
CA ARG A 346 -3.95 -17.41 12.74
C ARG A 346 -3.06 -17.69 11.52
N LEU A 347 -1.84 -18.18 11.69
CA LEU A 347 -0.98 -18.61 10.58
C LEU A 347 -1.59 -19.80 9.82
N ALA A 348 -2.20 -20.76 10.54
CA ALA A 348 -2.87 -21.89 9.91
C ALA A 348 -4.09 -21.43 9.10
N TYR A 349 -4.89 -20.51 9.66
CA TYR A 349 -5.96 -19.84 8.94
C TYR A 349 -5.43 -19.17 7.66
N LEU A 350 -4.37 -18.37 7.74
CA LEU A 350 -3.83 -17.66 6.57
C LEU A 350 -3.29 -18.63 5.50
N ARG A 351 -2.68 -19.74 5.91
CA ARG A 351 -2.19 -20.79 5.00
C ARG A 351 -3.34 -21.43 4.22
N ASP A 352 -4.45 -21.69 4.90
CA ASP A 352 -5.57 -22.48 4.35
C ASP A 352 -6.66 -21.63 3.69
N ASP A 353 -6.63 -20.31 3.87
CA ASP A 353 -7.63 -19.39 3.31
C ASP A 353 -7.47 -19.25 1.78
N PRO A 354 -8.43 -19.75 0.97
CA PRO A 354 -8.35 -19.68 -0.49
C PRO A 354 -8.43 -18.25 -1.04
N MET A 355 -8.99 -17.32 -0.27
CA MET A 355 -9.04 -15.90 -0.64
C MET A 355 -7.71 -15.17 -0.42
N GLU A 356 -6.77 -15.75 0.33
CA GLU A 356 -5.51 -15.10 0.68
C GLU A 356 -4.49 -15.12 -0.47
N GLU A 357 -3.68 -14.06 -0.53
CA GLU A 357 -2.61 -13.90 -1.50
C GLU A 357 -1.59 -15.06 -1.43
N PRO A 358 -1.18 -15.65 -2.57
CA PRO A 358 -0.29 -16.82 -2.60
C PRO A 358 0.98 -16.64 -1.78
N GLU A 359 1.60 -15.45 -1.82
CA GLU A 359 2.82 -15.14 -1.07
C GLU A 359 2.59 -15.17 0.45
N VAL A 360 1.44 -14.71 0.93
CA VAL A 360 1.09 -14.75 2.36
C VAL A 360 0.85 -16.18 2.82
N ARG A 361 0.10 -16.97 2.04
CA ARG A 361 -0.15 -18.39 2.34
C ARG A 361 1.15 -19.18 2.42
N GLU A 362 2.04 -18.96 1.45
CA GLU A 362 3.35 -19.62 1.39
C GLU A 362 4.23 -19.21 2.58
N ALA A 363 4.29 -17.91 2.90
CA ALA A 363 5.04 -17.44 4.07
C ALA A 363 4.50 -18.06 5.38
N ALA A 364 3.18 -18.19 5.53
CA ALA A 364 2.57 -18.81 6.69
C ALA A 364 2.86 -20.32 6.76
N ARG A 365 2.80 -21.03 5.61
CA ARG A 365 3.16 -22.44 5.49
C ARG A 365 4.60 -22.70 5.91
N VAL A 366 5.54 -21.93 5.36
CA VAL A 366 6.98 -22.03 5.67
C VAL A 366 7.22 -21.78 7.15
N ARG A 367 6.59 -20.73 7.72
CA ARG A 367 6.74 -20.42 9.13
C ARG A 367 6.23 -21.55 10.03
N LEU A 368 5.04 -22.10 9.78
CA LEU A 368 4.49 -23.19 10.58
C LEU A 368 5.37 -24.44 10.55
N ALA A 369 5.92 -24.81 9.38
CA ALA A 369 6.83 -25.94 9.26
C ALA A 369 8.14 -25.72 10.04
N GLY A 370 8.62 -24.48 10.08
CA GLY A 370 9.82 -24.09 10.82
C GLY A 370 9.67 -24.12 12.35
N VAL A 371 8.45 -24.03 12.90
CA VAL A 371 8.25 -24.16 14.37
C VAL A 371 7.99 -25.59 14.82
N THR A 372 7.66 -26.49 13.90
CA THR A 372 7.53 -27.93 14.19
C THR A 372 8.87 -28.67 14.14
N SER A 373 9.94 -28.00 13.72
CA SER A 373 11.33 -28.49 13.77
C SER A 373 12.06 -27.88 14.95
#